data_AF-A0A841BZ31-F1
#
_entry.id   AF-A0A841BZ31-F1
#
_cell.length_a   1.000
_cell.length_b   1.000
_cell.length_c   1.000
_cell.angle_alpha   90.00
_cell.angle_beta   90.00
_cell.angle_gamma   90.00
#
_symmetry.space_group_name_H-M   'P 1'
#
loop_
_entity.id
_entity.type
_entity.pdbx_description
1 polymer ?
#
loop_
_entity_poly.entity_id
_entity_poly.type
_entity_poly.pdbx_seq_one_letter_code
_entity_poly.pdbx_strand_id
1 'polypeptide(L)'
;MPGPTAAAVLVESLTRSVGQLHSPRVPPGDTLAHRLRVASRRLRSTLRTFEPLLDPHWSTPVRTGLRDLADALGPARDAEVLLERLADHQLTGTEEIARKLRQTKDHADAAAAAYLASEPHHALLARLAEPIPFLRVAHFSAAAILPPLLAKPWQRLTSRARTIRPHDPVERWHNLRIRTKQARYALEATGFDEALTRALARCQDLLGEHQDANTAADAWRALAADPAVAEALYVREAATAGRLRKAYPRVWKRCENRELTAILDPHR
;
A
#
# COMPACT_ATOMS: atom_id res chain seq x y z
N MET A 1 -20.27 -7.68 -30.39
CA MET A 1 -19.24 -6.63 -30.26
C MET A 1 -18.00 -7.28 -29.63
N PRO A 2 -16.80 -7.15 -30.21
CA PRO A 2 -15.59 -7.57 -29.50
C PRO A 2 -15.49 -6.79 -28.19
N GLY A 3 -15.17 -7.48 -27.08
CA GLY A 3 -14.99 -6.86 -25.77
C GLY A 3 -13.81 -5.87 -25.75
N PRO A 4 -13.61 -5.12 -24.66
CA PRO A 4 -12.52 -4.15 -24.55
C PRO A 4 -11.15 -4.82 -24.64
N THR A 5 -10.14 -4.08 -25.08
CA THR A 5 -8.74 -4.51 -25.03
C THR A 5 -8.18 -4.38 -23.61
N ALA A 6 -7.10 -5.09 -23.29
CA ALA A 6 -6.46 -4.96 -21.98
C ALA A 6 -5.97 -3.53 -21.72
N ALA A 7 -5.44 -2.84 -22.74
CA ALA A 7 -5.04 -1.44 -22.67
C ALA A 7 -6.22 -0.52 -22.34
N ALA A 8 -7.38 -0.71 -22.98
CA ALA A 8 -8.58 0.09 -22.74
C ALA A 8 -9.10 -0.07 -21.30
N VAL A 9 -9.01 -1.27 -20.72
CA VAL A 9 -9.38 -1.50 -19.31
C VAL A 9 -8.40 -0.79 -18.36
N LEU A 10 -7.10 -0.84 -18.63
CA LEU A 10 -6.08 -0.32 -17.72
C LEU A 10 -5.90 1.19 -17.81
N VAL A 11 -6.10 1.80 -18.99
CA VAL A 11 -5.82 3.22 -19.20
C VAL A 11 -6.61 4.09 -18.24
N GLU A 12 -7.89 3.78 -17.99
CA GLU A 12 -8.74 4.56 -17.08
C GLU A 12 -8.17 4.56 -15.65
N SER A 13 -7.80 3.39 -15.11
CA SER A 13 -7.23 3.29 -13.76
C SER A 13 -5.85 3.94 -13.66
N LEU A 14 -5.03 3.82 -14.71
CA LEU A 14 -3.69 4.42 -14.75
C LEU A 14 -3.78 5.94 -14.84
N THR A 15 -4.60 6.49 -15.76
CA THR A 15 -4.85 7.94 -15.88
C THR A 15 -5.40 8.52 -14.58
N ARG A 16 -6.33 7.84 -13.91
CA ARG A 16 -6.82 8.27 -12.58
C ARG A 16 -5.69 8.32 -11.55
N SER A 17 -4.81 7.32 -11.53
CA SER A 17 -3.68 7.27 -10.59
C SER A 17 -2.64 8.35 -10.88
N VAL A 18 -2.40 8.64 -12.15
CA VAL A 18 -1.53 9.73 -12.62
C VAL A 18 -2.10 11.09 -12.23
N GLY A 19 -3.41 11.31 -12.42
CA GLY A 19 -4.08 12.55 -12.01
C GLY A 19 -3.96 12.82 -10.50
N GLN A 20 -3.95 11.77 -9.67
CA GLN A 20 -3.73 11.90 -8.22
C GLN A 20 -2.30 12.32 -7.84
N LEU A 21 -1.32 12.10 -8.73
CA LEU A 21 0.07 12.54 -8.54
C LEU A 21 0.28 13.97 -9.03
N HIS A 22 -0.32 14.36 -10.16
CA HIS A 22 -0.25 15.73 -10.68
C HIS A 22 -1.07 16.73 -9.87
N SER A 23 -2.26 16.33 -9.42
CA SER A 23 -3.21 17.21 -8.74
C SER A 23 -3.81 16.49 -7.54
N PRO A 24 -3.00 16.25 -6.49
CA PRO A 24 -3.45 15.55 -5.30
C PRO A 24 -4.53 16.36 -4.59
N ARG A 25 -5.71 15.75 -4.43
CA ARG A 25 -6.75 16.25 -3.53
C ARG A 25 -6.46 15.76 -2.13
N VAL A 26 -6.40 16.68 -1.16
CA VAL A 26 -6.18 16.39 0.26
C VAL A 26 -7.50 16.61 1.01
N PRO A 27 -8.19 15.55 1.43
CA PRO A 27 -9.38 15.67 2.28
C PRO A 27 -9.04 16.25 3.65
N PRO A 28 -10.02 16.81 4.40
CA PRO A 28 -9.84 17.19 5.79
C PRO A 28 -9.32 16.01 6.63
N GLY A 29 -8.30 16.27 7.45
CA GLY A 29 -7.68 15.24 8.31
C GLY A 29 -6.70 14.29 7.59
N ASP A 30 -6.33 14.58 6.34
CA ASP A 30 -5.31 13.87 5.57
C ASP A 30 -4.17 14.83 5.19
N THR A 31 -3.02 14.31 4.75
CA THR A 31 -1.87 15.13 4.34
C THR A 31 -1.45 14.89 2.90
N LEU A 32 -0.87 15.91 2.27
CA LEU A 32 -0.32 15.80 0.94
C LEU A 32 0.68 14.64 0.82
N ALA A 33 1.56 14.49 1.81
CA ALA A 33 2.53 13.40 1.88
C ALA A 33 1.84 12.03 1.90
N HIS A 34 0.79 11.85 2.72
CA HIS A 34 0.00 10.62 2.74
C HIS A 34 -0.64 10.33 1.37
N ARG A 35 -1.32 11.31 0.77
CA ARG A 35 -1.98 11.17 -0.54
C ARG A 35 -1.01 10.77 -1.64
N LEU A 36 0.10 11.50 -1.78
CA LEU A 36 1.11 11.23 -2.79
C LEU A 36 1.78 9.87 -2.57
N ARG A 37 2.05 9.47 -1.32
CA ARG A 37 2.61 8.15 -1.00
C ARG A 37 1.64 7.02 -1.34
N VAL A 38 0.35 7.18 -1.05
CA VAL A 38 -0.68 6.20 -1.43
C VAL A 38 -0.80 6.07 -2.95
N ALA A 39 -0.90 7.19 -3.66
CA ALA A 39 -0.98 7.23 -5.12
C ALA A 39 0.26 6.59 -5.77
N SER A 40 1.46 6.95 -5.29
CA SER A 40 2.73 6.42 -5.79
C SER A 40 2.83 4.92 -5.62
N ARG A 41 2.49 4.39 -4.44
CA ARG A 41 2.53 2.95 -4.16
C ARG A 41 1.49 2.17 -4.98
N ARG A 42 0.29 2.72 -5.14
CA ARG A 42 -0.78 2.12 -5.97
C ARG A 42 -0.33 2.05 -7.43
N LEU A 43 0.13 3.16 -8.00
CA LEU A 43 0.58 3.20 -9.39
C LEU A 43 1.76 2.26 -9.60
N ARG A 44 2.79 2.33 -8.75
CA ARG A 44 3.97 1.44 -8.83
C ARG A 44 3.59 -0.03 -8.76
N SER A 45 2.66 -0.40 -7.88
CA SER A 45 2.19 -1.79 -7.79
C SER A 45 1.42 -2.21 -9.04
N THR A 46 0.59 -1.32 -9.59
CA THR A 46 -0.17 -1.56 -10.81
C THR A 46 0.76 -1.77 -12.00
N LEU A 47 1.71 -0.85 -12.23
CA LEU A 47 2.71 -0.95 -13.29
C LEU A 47 3.54 -2.23 -13.21
N ARG A 48 3.86 -2.69 -11.99
CA ARG A 48 4.55 -3.97 -11.81
C ARG A 48 3.67 -5.19 -12.11
N THR A 49 2.38 -5.17 -11.75
CA THR A 49 1.48 -6.28 -12.08
C THR A 49 1.30 -6.42 -13.59
N PHE A 50 1.15 -5.30 -14.28
CA PHE A 50 0.91 -5.25 -15.73
C PHE A 50 2.16 -4.96 -16.55
N GLU A 51 3.34 -5.17 -15.97
CA GLU A 51 4.64 -5.02 -16.65
C GLU A 51 4.72 -5.74 -18.01
N PRO A 52 4.16 -6.95 -18.20
CA PRO A 52 4.15 -7.61 -19.52
C PRO A 52 3.36 -6.87 -20.62
N LEU A 53 2.57 -5.84 -20.27
CA LEU A 53 1.74 -5.07 -21.18
C LEU A 53 2.32 -3.68 -21.51
N LEU A 54 3.41 -3.28 -20.86
CA LEU A 54 3.94 -1.92 -20.88
C LEU A 54 5.34 -1.90 -21.48
N ASP A 55 5.69 -0.82 -22.18
CA ASP A 55 7.06 -0.61 -22.63
C ASP A 55 8.02 -0.55 -21.42
N PRO A 56 9.05 -1.41 -21.34
CA PRO A 56 10.02 -1.40 -20.25
C PRO A 56 10.85 -0.11 -20.18
N HIS A 57 11.11 0.57 -21.31
CA HIS A 57 11.87 1.82 -21.37
C HIS A 57 11.12 2.97 -20.70
N TRP A 58 9.79 2.93 -20.70
CA TRP A 58 8.95 3.88 -19.97
C TRP A 58 8.64 3.41 -18.55
N SER A 59 8.16 2.18 -18.40
CA SER A 59 7.64 1.68 -17.12
C SER A 59 8.72 1.49 -16.05
N THR A 60 9.96 1.18 -16.43
CA THR A 60 11.06 0.99 -15.46
C THR A 60 11.48 2.31 -14.80
N PRO A 61 11.85 3.38 -15.54
CA PRO A 61 12.13 4.68 -14.94
C PRO A 61 10.95 5.25 -14.14
N VAL A 62 9.71 5.09 -14.62
CA VAL A 62 8.52 5.54 -13.88
C VAL A 62 8.39 4.80 -12.54
N ARG A 63 8.54 3.47 -12.51
CA ARG A 63 8.49 2.71 -11.25
C ARG A 63 9.59 3.11 -10.28
N THR A 64 10.78 3.44 -10.79
CA THR A 64 11.90 3.97 -10.00
C THR A 64 11.56 5.34 -9.41
N GLY A 65 11.13 6.30 -10.22
CA GLY A 65 10.73 7.62 -9.72
C GLY A 65 9.58 7.54 -8.70
N LEU A 66 8.58 6.68 -8.92
CA LEU A 66 7.51 6.45 -7.94
C LEU A 66 7.99 5.81 -6.63
N ARG A 67 9.07 5.03 -6.67
CA ARG A 67 9.72 4.53 -5.46
C ARG A 67 10.42 5.68 -4.74
N ASP A 68 11.24 6.42 -5.46
CA ASP A 68 12.05 7.49 -4.88
C ASP A 68 11.14 8.59 -4.27
N LEU A 69 10.02 8.92 -4.93
CA LEU A 69 8.96 9.77 -4.37
C LEU A 69 8.34 9.18 -3.10
N ALA A 70 7.96 7.90 -3.11
CA ALA A 70 7.35 7.27 -1.94
C ALA A 70 8.32 7.14 -0.75
N ASP A 71 9.62 7.05 -1.02
CA ASP A 71 10.69 6.95 -0.05
C ASP A 71 11.00 8.33 0.55
N ALA A 72 11.06 9.39 -0.26
CA ALA A 72 11.20 10.78 0.21
C ALA A 72 10.05 11.22 1.13
N LEU A 73 8.82 10.79 0.83
CA LEU A 73 7.62 11.08 1.63
C LEU A 73 7.47 10.15 2.87
N GLY A 74 8.25 9.08 2.94
CA GLY A 74 8.08 8.01 3.94
C GLY A 74 8.26 8.49 5.38
N PRO A 75 9.41 9.09 5.73
CA PRO A 75 9.72 9.47 7.11
C PRO A 75 8.70 10.44 7.73
N ALA A 76 8.20 11.39 6.94
CA ALA A 76 7.19 12.35 7.40
C ALA A 76 5.89 11.65 7.79
N ARG A 77 5.41 10.72 6.93
CA ARG A 77 4.20 9.95 7.23
C ARG A 77 4.41 8.97 8.38
N ASP A 78 5.58 8.35 8.48
CA ASP A 78 5.85 7.40 9.57
C ASP A 78 5.88 8.13 10.93
N ALA A 79 6.47 9.33 11.01
CA ALA A 79 6.42 10.17 12.21
C ALA A 79 5.00 10.68 12.54
N GLU A 80 4.22 11.04 11.52
CA GLU A 80 2.82 11.46 11.67
C GLU A 80 1.95 10.32 12.25
N VAL A 81 2.06 9.11 11.71
CA VAL A 81 1.34 7.92 12.23
C VAL A 81 1.70 7.67 13.69
N LEU A 82 2.98 7.78 14.05
CA LEU A 82 3.41 7.61 15.43
C LEU A 82 2.84 8.71 16.34
N LEU A 83 2.80 9.97 15.89
CA LEU A 83 2.19 11.07 16.65
C LEU A 83 0.69 10.87 16.88
N GLU A 84 -0.06 10.51 15.83
CA GLU A 84 -1.49 10.16 15.92
C GLU A 84 -1.69 9.05 16.96
N ARG A 85 -0.92 7.98 16.86
CA ARG A 85 -1.02 6.80 17.73
C ARG A 85 -0.60 7.07 19.17
N LEU A 86 0.40 7.94 19.39
CA LEU A 86 0.83 8.35 20.72
C LEU A 86 -0.28 9.13 21.44
N ALA A 87 -0.99 9.99 20.71
CA ALA A 87 -2.12 10.75 21.24
C ALA A 87 -3.28 9.84 21.68
N ASP A 88 -3.54 8.75 20.94
CA ASP A 88 -4.57 7.76 21.27
C ASP A 88 -4.29 7.01 22.59
N HIS A 89 -3.02 6.89 23.01
CA HIS A 89 -2.67 6.20 24.25
C HIS A 89 -3.01 6.99 25.52
N GLN A 90 -3.09 8.33 25.45
CA GLN A 90 -3.41 9.20 26.59
C GLN A 90 -2.58 8.89 27.86
N LEU A 91 -1.29 8.60 27.68
CA LEU A 91 -0.35 8.33 28.78
C LEU A 91 0.40 9.61 29.17
N THR A 92 0.70 9.76 30.45
CA THR A 92 1.62 10.79 30.96
C THR A 92 3.07 10.39 30.70
N GLY A 93 3.99 11.36 30.58
CA GLY A 93 5.42 11.09 30.39
C GLY A 93 5.80 10.81 28.93
N THR A 94 4.91 11.09 27.98
CA THR A 94 5.15 10.92 26.54
C THR A 94 5.58 12.20 25.84
N GLU A 95 5.74 13.30 26.57
CA GLU A 95 6.02 14.64 26.03
C GLU A 95 7.34 14.66 25.25
N GLU A 96 8.36 13.97 25.79
CA GLU A 96 9.67 13.84 25.17
C GLU A 96 9.63 13.01 23.89
N ILE A 97 8.86 11.93 23.87
CA ILE A 97 8.63 11.10 22.67
C ILE A 97 7.98 11.95 21.58
N ALA A 98 6.91 12.68 21.94
CA ALA A 98 6.19 13.54 21.03
C ALA A 98 7.07 14.66 20.49
N ARG A 99 7.94 15.24 21.33
CA ARG A 99 8.92 16.27 20.92
C ARG A 99 9.91 15.73 19.91
N LYS A 100 10.52 14.56 20.15
CA LYS A 100 11.44 13.91 19.21
C LYS A 100 10.75 13.60 17.87
N LEU A 101 9.54 13.04 17.91
CA LEU A 101 8.77 12.76 16.71
C LEU A 101 8.43 14.00 15.89
N ARG A 102 8.04 15.11 16.55
CA ARG A 102 7.82 16.39 15.86
C ARG A 102 9.08 16.89 15.18
N GLN A 103 10.24 16.83 15.85
CA GLN A 103 11.52 17.22 15.25
C GLN A 103 11.90 16.37 14.04
N THR A 104 11.68 15.04 14.12
CA THR A 104 11.88 14.12 12.99
C THR A 104 10.92 14.46 11.85
N LYS A 105 9.65 14.72 12.16
CA LYS A 105 8.64 15.11 11.18
C LYS A 105 9.02 16.42 10.47
N ASP A 106 9.43 17.44 11.20
CA ASP A 106 9.80 18.75 10.63
C ASP A 106 10.98 18.61 9.66
N HIS A 107 12.02 17.83 10.02
CA HIS A 107 13.14 17.54 9.11
C HIS A 107 12.69 16.73 7.89
N ALA A 108 11.82 15.75 8.09
CA ALA A 108 11.30 14.92 7.01
C ALA A 108 10.40 15.71 6.05
N ASP A 109 9.59 16.64 6.56
CA ASP A 109 8.75 17.54 5.76
C ASP A 109 9.62 18.47 4.91
N ALA A 110 10.69 19.03 5.47
CA ALA A 110 11.65 19.83 4.73
C ALA A 110 12.34 19.02 3.61
N ALA A 111 12.76 17.79 3.91
CA ALA A 111 13.36 16.89 2.91
C ALA A 111 12.35 16.49 1.81
N ALA A 112 11.10 16.20 2.19
CA ALA A 112 10.03 15.90 1.26
C ALA A 112 9.73 17.10 0.33
N ALA A 113 9.64 18.31 0.89
CA ALA A 113 9.45 19.53 0.11
C ALA A 113 10.60 19.76 -0.87
N ALA A 114 11.85 19.58 -0.43
CA ALA A 114 13.02 19.67 -1.30
C ALA A 114 12.99 18.64 -2.45
N TYR A 115 12.59 17.39 -2.16
CA TYR A 115 12.42 16.37 -3.19
C TYR A 115 11.31 16.71 -4.17
N LEU A 116 10.16 17.21 -3.69
CA LEU A 116 9.05 17.60 -4.55
C LEU A 116 9.41 18.77 -5.49
N ALA A 117 10.36 19.63 -5.09
CA ALA A 117 10.90 20.70 -5.94
C ALA A 117 12.07 20.26 -6.84
N SER A 118 12.53 19.02 -6.73
CA SER A 118 13.73 18.54 -7.42
C SER A 118 13.47 18.17 -8.88
N GLU A 119 14.53 18.19 -9.71
CA GLU A 119 14.46 17.73 -11.10
C GLU A 119 13.94 16.29 -11.21
N PRO A 120 14.40 15.31 -10.41
CA PRO A 120 13.91 13.93 -10.50
C PRO A 120 12.39 13.81 -10.36
N HIS A 121 11.78 14.60 -9.48
CA HIS A 121 10.32 14.61 -9.31
C HIS A 121 9.62 15.24 -10.53
N HIS A 122 10.11 16.37 -11.03
CA HIS A 122 9.58 16.99 -12.25
C HIS A 122 9.71 16.07 -13.47
N ALA A 123 10.83 15.37 -13.61
CA ALA A 123 11.07 14.41 -14.69
C ALA A 123 10.17 13.17 -14.59
N LEU A 124 9.78 12.76 -13.38
CA LEU A 124 8.74 11.74 -13.18
C LEU A 124 7.38 12.25 -13.67
N LEU A 125 6.98 13.45 -13.23
CA LEU A 125 5.70 14.04 -13.63
C LEU A 125 5.61 14.26 -15.14
N ALA A 126 6.68 14.75 -15.79
CA ALA A 126 6.74 14.90 -17.24
C ALA A 126 6.53 13.56 -17.97
N ARG A 127 7.20 12.49 -17.52
CA ARG A 127 7.00 11.14 -18.10
C ARG A 127 5.60 10.58 -17.90
N LEU A 128 4.94 10.94 -16.79
CA LEU A 128 3.57 10.52 -16.49
C LEU A 128 2.52 11.32 -17.27
N ALA A 129 2.85 12.52 -17.73
CA ALA A 129 1.98 13.34 -18.58
C ALA A 129 1.87 12.81 -20.02
N GLU A 130 2.88 12.05 -20.47
CA GLU A 130 2.88 11.42 -21.79
C GLU A 130 1.89 10.24 -21.88
N PRO A 131 1.36 9.93 -23.08
CA PRO A 131 0.54 8.75 -23.30
C PRO A 131 1.25 7.46 -22.85
N ILE A 132 0.52 6.59 -22.16
CA ILE A 132 1.07 5.33 -21.64
C ILE A 132 1.42 4.40 -22.81
N PRO A 133 2.70 4.02 -23.00
CA PRO A 133 3.13 3.19 -24.12
C PRO A 133 2.84 1.71 -23.83
N PHE A 134 1.66 1.27 -24.24
CA PHE A 134 1.27 -0.13 -24.21
C PHE A 134 1.96 -0.94 -25.32
N LEU A 135 2.40 -2.15 -25.00
CA LEU A 135 2.91 -3.10 -25.98
C LEU A 135 1.76 -3.65 -26.84
N ARG A 136 2.08 -4.16 -28.04
CA ARG A 136 1.11 -4.75 -28.98
C ARG A 136 0.17 -5.76 -28.31
N VAL A 137 0.68 -6.56 -27.37
CA VAL A 137 -0.12 -7.57 -26.65
C VAL A 137 -1.29 -6.99 -25.85
N ALA A 138 -1.17 -5.75 -25.37
CA ALA A 138 -2.22 -5.09 -24.59
C ALA A 138 -3.44 -4.70 -25.45
N HIS A 139 -3.30 -4.68 -26.78
CA HIS A 139 -4.39 -4.39 -27.71
C HIS A 139 -5.24 -5.62 -28.07
N PHE A 140 -4.91 -6.80 -27.54
CA PHE A 140 -5.79 -7.98 -27.62
C PHE A 140 -6.89 -7.92 -26.55
N SER A 141 -7.87 -8.82 -26.69
CA SER A 141 -9.03 -8.97 -25.80
C SER A 141 -8.60 -9.02 -24.33
N ALA A 142 -9.19 -8.14 -23.51
CA ALA A 142 -8.95 -8.10 -22.07
C ALA A 142 -9.25 -9.45 -21.40
N ALA A 143 -10.30 -10.14 -21.85
CA ALA A 143 -10.70 -11.44 -21.33
C ALA A 143 -9.66 -12.54 -21.59
N ALA A 144 -8.82 -12.40 -22.62
CA ALA A 144 -7.73 -13.34 -22.89
C ALA A 144 -6.45 -13.00 -22.11
N ILE A 145 -6.19 -11.70 -21.92
CA ILE A 145 -4.88 -11.21 -21.43
C ILE A 145 -4.86 -10.98 -19.91
N LEU A 146 -5.93 -10.44 -19.32
CA LEU A 146 -5.93 -10.02 -17.91
C LEU A 146 -6.01 -11.17 -16.89
N PRO A 147 -6.81 -12.24 -17.09
CA PRO A 147 -6.95 -13.30 -16.09
C PRO A 147 -5.63 -13.90 -15.58
N PRO A 148 -4.65 -14.30 -16.42
CA PRO A 148 -3.38 -14.84 -15.91
C PRO A 148 -2.56 -13.80 -15.12
N LEU A 149 -2.67 -12.51 -15.45
CA LEU A 149 -1.99 -11.42 -14.73
C LEU A 149 -2.62 -11.17 -13.35
N LEU A 150 -3.92 -11.42 -13.19
CA LEU A 150 -4.65 -11.33 -11.92
C LEU A 150 -4.49 -12.59 -11.06
N ALA A 151 -4.42 -13.77 -11.68
CA ALA A 151 -4.26 -15.05 -11.00
C ALA A 151 -2.95 -15.12 -10.19
N LYS A 152 -1.84 -14.63 -10.75
CA LYS A 152 -0.52 -14.68 -10.09
C LYS A 152 -0.46 -13.95 -8.74
N PRO A 153 -0.84 -12.67 -8.60
CA PRO A 153 -0.87 -11.99 -7.30
C PRO A 153 -1.92 -12.61 -6.36
N TRP A 154 -3.03 -13.13 -6.89
CA TRP A 154 -4.03 -13.85 -6.11
C TRP A 154 -3.49 -15.14 -5.49
N GLN A 155 -2.90 -16.03 -6.28
CA GLN A 155 -2.30 -17.29 -5.82
C GLN A 155 -1.15 -17.05 -4.81
N ARG A 156 -0.36 -16.01 -5.03
CA ARG A 156 0.68 -15.58 -4.07
C ARG A 156 0.07 -15.14 -2.76
N LEU A 157 -1.05 -14.41 -2.77
CA LEU A 157 -1.76 -14.05 -1.54
C LEU A 157 -2.34 -15.29 -0.85
N THR A 158 -3.11 -16.11 -1.56
CA THR A 158 -3.81 -17.26 -0.97
C THR A 158 -2.86 -18.28 -0.39
N SER A 159 -1.72 -18.55 -1.03
CA SER A 159 -0.70 -19.47 -0.49
C SER A 159 -0.13 -19.03 0.88
N ARG A 160 0.00 -17.72 1.13
CA ARG A 160 0.43 -17.19 2.45
C ARG A 160 -0.74 -17.17 3.43
N ALA A 161 -1.92 -16.75 2.97
CA ALA A 161 -3.10 -16.66 3.80
C ALA A 161 -3.55 -18.02 4.37
N ARG A 162 -3.38 -19.12 3.61
CA ARG A 162 -3.69 -20.49 4.07
C ARG A 162 -2.72 -21.00 5.14
N THR A 163 -1.48 -20.51 5.14
CA THR A 163 -0.40 -21.02 5.99
C THR A 163 -0.05 -20.12 7.16
N ILE A 164 -0.54 -18.88 7.20
CA ILE A 164 -0.33 -17.97 8.33
C ILE A 164 -0.98 -18.52 9.61
N ARG A 165 -0.29 -18.37 10.74
CA ARG A 165 -0.81 -18.72 12.07
C ARG A 165 -0.68 -17.53 13.03
N PRO A 166 -1.53 -17.43 14.08
CA PRO A 166 -1.49 -16.34 15.06
C PRO A 166 -0.13 -16.09 15.73
N HIS A 167 0.67 -17.13 15.90
CA HIS A 167 1.99 -17.06 16.55
C HIS A 167 3.15 -16.91 15.55
N ASP A 168 2.86 -16.81 14.26
CA ASP A 168 3.91 -16.63 13.25
C ASP A 168 4.68 -15.31 13.49
N PRO A 169 5.98 -15.27 13.14
CA PRO A 169 6.80 -14.07 13.18
C PRO A 169 6.18 -12.87 12.43
N VAL A 170 6.48 -11.65 12.90
CA VAL A 170 5.93 -10.40 12.35
C VAL A 170 6.20 -10.27 10.84
N GLU A 171 7.33 -10.78 10.38
CA GLU A 171 7.77 -10.74 8.97
C GLU A 171 6.80 -11.53 8.07
N ARG A 172 6.22 -12.63 8.56
CA ARG A 172 5.21 -13.40 7.80
C ARG A 172 3.92 -12.61 7.66
N TRP A 173 3.49 -11.91 8.72
CA TRP A 173 2.34 -10.99 8.68
C TRP A 173 2.59 -9.80 7.75
N HIS A 174 3.80 -9.23 7.81
CA HIS A 174 4.22 -8.17 6.90
C HIS A 174 4.19 -8.62 5.43
N ASN A 175 4.69 -9.83 5.15
CA ASN A 175 4.65 -10.39 3.80
C ASN A 175 3.21 -10.57 3.31
N LEU A 176 2.33 -11.10 4.16
CA LEU A 176 0.91 -11.26 3.88
C LEU A 176 0.23 -9.93 3.56
N ARG A 177 0.54 -8.87 4.32
CA ARG A 177 0.10 -7.50 4.04
C ARG A 177 0.55 -7.04 2.65
N ILE A 178 1.82 -7.22 2.32
CA ILE A 178 2.37 -6.86 1.00
C ILE A 178 1.60 -7.58 -0.11
N ARG A 179 1.32 -8.88 0.03
CA ARG A 179 0.57 -9.65 -0.98
C ARG A 179 -0.88 -9.21 -1.07
N THR A 180 -1.52 -8.88 0.05
CA THR A 180 -2.88 -8.36 0.08
C THR A 180 -2.97 -7.05 -0.72
N LYS A 181 -2.05 -6.11 -0.49
CA LYS A 181 -1.96 -4.86 -1.28
C LYS A 181 -1.80 -5.14 -2.78
N GLN A 182 -0.89 -6.06 -3.13
CA GLN A 182 -0.63 -6.41 -4.52
C GLN A 182 -1.85 -6.98 -5.25
N ALA A 183 -2.54 -7.94 -4.63
CA ALA A 183 -3.75 -8.53 -5.18
C ALA A 183 -4.87 -7.48 -5.30
N ARG A 184 -5.09 -6.68 -4.25
CA ARG A 184 -6.11 -5.64 -4.27
C ARG A 184 -5.88 -4.63 -5.39
N TYR A 185 -4.66 -4.10 -5.54
CA TYR A 185 -4.37 -3.12 -6.59
C TYR A 185 -4.48 -3.71 -8.00
N ALA A 186 -4.14 -4.98 -8.20
CA ALA A 186 -4.34 -5.67 -9.48
C ALA A 186 -5.82 -5.76 -9.86
N LEU A 187 -6.67 -6.17 -8.93
CA LEU A 187 -8.12 -6.29 -9.14
C LEU A 187 -8.78 -4.93 -9.30
N GLU A 188 -8.40 -3.96 -8.47
CA GLU A 188 -8.91 -2.59 -8.54
C GLU A 188 -8.57 -1.92 -9.88
N ALA A 189 -7.38 -2.19 -10.43
CA ALA A 189 -6.96 -1.62 -11.72
C ALA A 189 -7.74 -2.15 -12.93
N THR A 190 -8.43 -3.27 -12.79
CA THR A 190 -9.18 -3.92 -13.87
C THR A 190 -10.69 -3.86 -13.70
N GLY A 191 -11.17 -3.38 -12.54
CA GLY A 191 -12.58 -3.43 -12.20
C GLY A 191 -13.13 -4.87 -12.09
N PHE A 192 -12.25 -5.86 -11.86
CA PHE A 192 -12.60 -7.28 -11.96
C PHE A 192 -13.79 -7.69 -11.11
N ASP A 193 -13.76 -7.36 -9.82
CA ASP A 193 -14.87 -7.59 -8.91
C ASP A 193 -14.81 -6.61 -7.72
N GLU A 194 -15.86 -5.82 -7.55
CA GLU A 194 -15.90 -4.82 -6.49
C GLU A 194 -16.03 -5.43 -5.10
N ALA A 195 -16.77 -6.52 -4.96
CA ALA A 195 -17.03 -7.14 -3.66
C ALA A 195 -15.73 -7.72 -3.06
N LEU A 196 -14.95 -8.41 -3.87
CA LEU A 196 -13.64 -8.95 -3.55
C LEU A 196 -12.63 -7.83 -3.32
N THR A 197 -12.63 -6.78 -4.15
CA THR A 197 -11.75 -5.62 -3.95
C THR A 197 -12.03 -4.93 -2.61
N ARG A 198 -13.31 -4.76 -2.23
CA ARG A 198 -13.73 -4.27 -0.91
C ARG A 198 -13.36 -5.23 0.22
N ALA A 199 -13.45 -6.54 0.01
CA ALA A 199 -13.03 -7.53 1.00
C ALA A 199 -11.51 -7.47 1.26
N LEU A 200 -10.72 -7.37 0.21
CA LEU A 200 -9.27 -7.19 0.29
C LEU A 200 -8.88 -5.84 0.89
N ALA A 201 -9.66 -4.78 0.67
CA ALA A 201 -9.45 -3.49 1.34
C ALA A 201 -9.55 -3.65 2.87
N ARG A 202 -10.63 -4.26 3.37
CA ARG A 202 -10.77 -4.55 4.81
C ARG A 202 -9.66 -5.43 5.37
N CYS A 203 -9.22 -6.43 4.60
CA CYS A 203 -8.09 -7.28 4.98
C CYS A 203 -6.79 -6.46 5.05
N GLN A 204 -6.56 -5.59 4.07
CA GLN A 204 -5.43 -4.68 4.04
C GLN A 204 -5.44 -3.73 5.24
N ASP A 205 -6.59 -3.19 5.63
CA ASP A 205 -6.70 -2.24 6.74
C ASP A 205 -6.33 -2.93 8.07
N LEU A 206 -6.87 -4.13 8.32
CA LEU A 206 -6.50 -4.94 9.48
C LEU A 206 -5.00 -5.25 9.51
N LEU A 207 -4.44 -5.69 8.38
CA LEU A 207 -3.00 -6.00 8.28
C LEU A 207 -2.14 -4.74 8.34
N GLY A 208 -2.67 -3.58 7.94
CA GLY A 208 -2.07 -2.26 8.07
C GLY A 208 -1.92 -1.90 9.54
N GLU A 209 -3.04 -1.89 10.27
CA GLU A 209 -3.05 -1.62 11.70
C GLU A 209 -2.20 -2.62 12.50
N HIS A 210 -2.15 -3.90 12.06
CA HIS A 210 -1.23 -4.88 12.65
C HIS A 210 0.24 -4.48 12.45
N GLN A 211 0.62 -4.08 11.25
CA GLN A 211 1.98 -3.63 10.99
C GLN A 211 2.31 -2.36 11.78
N ASP A 212 1.40 -1.39 11.78
CA ASP A 212 1.61 -0.09 12.41
C ASP A 212 1.76 -0.25 13.93
N ALA A 213 1.00 -1.18 14.56
CA ALA A 213 1.20 -1.57 15.95
C ALA A 213 2.60 -2.11 16.24
N ASN A 214 3.13 -3.02 15.41
CA ASN A 214 4.46 -3.59 15.63
C ASN A 214 5.56 -2.53 15.41
N THR A 215 5.44 -1.71 14.37
CA THR A 215 6.38 -0.61 14.11
C THR A 215 6.37 0.43 15.24
N ALA A 216 5.19 0.74 15.79
CA ALA A 216 5.07 1.62 16.94
C ALA A 216 5.72 1.02 18.20
N ALA A 217 5.50 -0.27 18.46
CA ALA A 217 6.09 -0.98 19.59
C ALA A 217 7.62 -0.88 19.62
N ASP A 218 8.26 -1.02 18.45
CA ASP A 218 9.71 -0.86 18.29
C ASP A 218 10.14 0.60 18.47
N ALA A 219 9.37 1.55 17.91
CA ALA A 219 9.64 2.98 18.03
C ALA A 219 9.57 3.47 19.49
N TRP A 220 8.61 3.00 20.29
CA TRP A 220 8.47 3.40 21.69
C TRP A 220 9.68 3.04 22.53
N ARG A 221 10.24 1.84 22.31
CA ARG A 221 11.47 1.41 22.99
C ARG A 221 12.69 2.25 22.61
N ALA A 222 12.74 2.74 21.38
CA ALA A 222 13.84 3.59 20.91
C ALA A 222 13.72 5.05 21.35
N LEU A 223 12.49 5.57 21.51
CA LEU A 223 12.24 6.99 21.71
C LEU A 223 12.03 7.38 23.18
N ALA A 224 11.44 6.49 23.99
CA ALA A 224 11.16 6.77 25.39
C ALA A 224 12.45 6.93 26.21
N ALA A 225 12.49 7.96 27.06
CA ALA A 225 13.58 8.14 28.01
C ALA A 225 13.41 7.23 29.24
N ASP A 226 12.16 7.03 29.67
CA ASP A 226 11.80 6.16 30.79
C ASP A 226 11.43 4.75 30.28
N PRO A 227 12.16 3.70 30.70
CA PRO A 227 11.83 2.32 30.37
C PRO A 227 10.40 1.89 30.75
N ALA A 228 9.84 2.44 31.84
CA ALA A 228 8.47 2.12 32.26
C ALA A 228 7.43 2.65 31.27
N VAL A 229 7.65 3.85 30.72
CA VAL A 229 6.78 4.43 29.67
C VAL A 229 6.89 3.62 28.38
N ALA A 230 8.11 3.26 27.97
CA ALA A 230 8.34 2.39 26.81
C ALA A 230 7.59 1.05 26.95
N GLU A 231 7.71 0.39 28.10
CA GLU A 231 7.07 -0.90 28.34
C GLU A 231 5.54 -0.78 28.37
N ALA A 232 4.99 0.25 29.01
CA ALA A 232 3.55 0.49 29.03
C ALA A 232 2.96 0.68 27.62
N LEU A 233 3.65 1.46 26.77
CA LEU A 233 3.28 1.63 25.36
C LEU A 233 3.43 0.32 24.58
N TYR A 234 4.55 -0.38 24.74
CA TYR A 234 4.82 -1.66 24.09
C TYR A 234 3.72 -2.69 24.37
N VAL A 235 3.32 -2.86 25.63
CA VAL A 235 2.27 -3.82 26.03
C VAL A 235 0.94 -3.51 25.34
N ARG A 236 0.59 -2.22 25.22
CA ARG A 236 -0.64 -1.81 24.51
C ARG A 236 -0.58 -2.14 23.02
N GLU A 237 0.56 -1.89 22.39
CA GLU A 237 0.78 -2.23 20.97
C GLU A 237 0.74 -3.74 20.73
N ALA A 238 1.41 -4.51 21.59
CA ALA A 238 1.40 -5.97 21.53
C ALA A 238 -0.02 -6.53 21.72
N ALA A 239 -0.81 -5.95 22.63
CA ALA A 239 -2.20 -6.33 22.82
C ALA A 239 -3.04 -6.03 21.57
N THR A 240 -2.85 -4.87 20.93
CA THR A 240 -3.51 -4.50 19.67
C THR A 240 -3.15 -5.47 18.55
N ALA A 241 -1.86 -5.72 18.32
CA ALA A 241 -1.38 -6.68 17.35
C ALA A 241 -1.98 -8.08 17.59
N GLY A 242 -2.01 -8.54 18.84
CA GLY A 242 -2.62 -9.81 19.24
C GLY A 242 -4.11 -9.91 18.92
N ARG A 243 -4.89 -8.85 19.19
CA ARG A 243 -6.32 -8.80 18.82
C ARG A 243 -6.53 -8.89 17.31
N LEU A 244 -5.72 -8.19 16.52
CA LEU A 244 -5.83 -8.20 15.05
C LEU A 244 -5.48 -9.57 14.46
N ARG A 245 -4.46 -10.24 15.00
CA ARG A 245 -4.13 -11.62 14.60
C ARG A 245 -5.28 -12.59 14.89
N LYS A 246 -5.97 -12.43 16.02
CA LYS A 246 -7.19 -13.21 16.36
C LYS A 246 -8.37 -12.89 15.43
N ALA A 247 -8.51 -11.63 15.00
CA ALA A 247 -9.59 -11.20 14.11
C ALA A 247 -9.36 -11.58 12.63
N TYR A 248 -8.10 -11.76 12.22
CA TYR A 248 -7.72 -12.02 10.83
C TYR A 248 -8.51 -13.16 10.15
N PRO A 249 -8.68 -14.36 10.73
CA PRO A 249 -9.39 -15.46 10.06
C PRO A 249 -10.81 -15.09 9.63
N ARG A 250 -11.54 -14.32 10.46
CA ARG A 250 -12.89 -13.84 10.16
C ARG A 250 -12.90 -12.84 9.00
N VAL A 251 -11.91 -11.95 8.95
CA VAL A 251 -11.78 -10.97 7.86
C VAL A 251 -11.36 -11.65 6.56
N TRP A 252 -10.42 -12.59 6.64
CA TRP A 252 -9.94 -13.37 5.50
C TRP A 252 -11.03 -14.25 4.87
N LYS A 253 -11.90 -14.87 5.67
CA LYS A 253 -13.03 -15.69 5.18
C LYS A 253 -13.89 -14.97 4.13
N ARG A 254 -14.02 -13.63 4.23
CA ARG A 254 -14.76 -12.82 3.25
C ARG A 254 -14.05 -12.69 1.90
N CYS A 255 -12.74 -12.87 1.87
CA CYS A 255 -11.94 -12.89 0.65
C CYS A 255 -12.02 -14.27 -0.05
N GLU A 256 -12.47 -15.31 0.63
CA GLU A 256 -12.48 -16.69 0.13
C GLU A 256 -13.79 -17.13 -0.51
N ASN A 257 -14.65 -16.18 -0.91
CA ASN A 257 -15.88 -16.53 -1.61
C ASN A 257 -15.53 -17.26 -2.94
N ARG A 258 -15.95 -18.53 -3.05
CA ARG A 258 -15.65 -19.40 -4.19
C ARG A 258 -16.20 -18.87 -5.51
N GLU A 259 -17.41 -18.31 -5.50
CA GLU A 259 -18.03 -17.73 -6.70
C GLU A 259 -17.17 -16.56 -7.24
N LEU A 260 -16.64 -15.73 -6.34
CA LEU A 260 -15.82 -14.57 -6.71
C LEU A 260 -14.39 -14.94 -7.14
N THR A 261 -13.90 -16.12 -6.76
CA THR A 261 -12.46 -16.45 -6.86
C THR A 261 -12.16 -17.60 -7.82
N ALA A 262 -13.18 -18.28 -8.35
CA ALA A 262 -13.03 -19.40 -9.29
C ALA A 262 -12.23 -19.05 -10.55
N ILE A 263 -12.38 -17.83 -11.09
CA ILE A 263 -11.65 -17.38 -12.29
C ILE A 263 -10.15 -17.12 -11.98
N LEU A 264 -9.81 -16.78 -10.74
CA LEU A 264 -8.44 -16.46 -10.32
C LEU A 264 -7.67 -17.68 -9.81
N ASP A 265 -8.38 -18.73 -9.40
CA ASP A 265 -7.82 -19.98 -8.88
C ASP A 265 -8.78 -21.15 -9.21
N PRO A 266 -8.81 -21.62 -10.46
CA PRO A 266 -9.78 -22.63 -10.92
C PRO A 266 -9.56 -24.03 -10.32
N HIS A 267 -8.46 -24.26 -9.61
CA HIS A 267 -8.12 -25.54 -8.97
C HIS A 267 -8.35 -25.52 -7.44
N ARG A 268 -9.17 -24.60 -6.94
CA ARG A 268 -9.42 -24.35 -5.50
C ARG A 268 -10.73 -24.93 -4.96
#